data_AF-A0A5Q4FA96-F1
#
_entry.id   AF-A0A5Q4FA96-F1
#
_cell.length_a   1.000
_cell.length_b   1.000
_cell.length_c   1.000
_cell.angle_alpha   90.00
_cell.angle_beta   90.00
_cell.angle_gamma   90.00
#
_symmetry.space_group_name_H-M   'P 1'
#
loop_
_entity.id
_entity.type
_entity.pdbx_description
1 polymer ?
#
loop_
_entity_poly.entity_id
_entity_poly.type
_entity_poly.pdbx_seq_one_letter_code
_entity_poly.pdbx_strand_id
1 'polypeptide(L)'
;MFLKQDKPKDYDCGYNLDLMIEAIPRIEDPEEQLRYAKRVVGLIKQSHPNWVEKNGNSKMAWDYFFELADYDPREHGILNPYESNLPDDAE
;
A
#
# COMPACT_ATOMS: atom_id res chain seq x y z
N MET A 1 -4.35 0.15 -39.21
CA MET A 1 -4.78 -0.96 -38.34
C MET A 1 -4.24 -0.64 -36.96
N PHE A 2 -5.07 -0.08 -36.07
CA PHE A 2 -4.65 0.22 -34.71
C PHE A 2 -4.71 -1.09 -33.93
N LEU A 3 -3.56 -1.57 -33.45
CA LEU A 3 -3.54 -2.62 -32.44
C LEU A 3 -4.27 -2.05 -31.22
N LYS A 4 -5.49 -2.55 -30.94
CA LYS A 4 -6.09 -2.38 -29.62
C LYS A 4 -5.10 -3.02 -28.64
N GLN A 5 -4.34 -2.19 -27.96
CA GLN A 5 -3.60 -2.64 -26.78
C GLN A 5 -4.65 -2.97 -25.74
N ASP A 6 -5.05 -4.25 -25.66
CA ASP A 6 -5.70 -4.75 -24.46
C ASP A 6 -4.69 -4.56 -23.33
N LYS A 7 -5.05 -3.72 -22.36
CA LYS A 7 -4.23 -3.49 -21.17
C LYS A 7 -3.92 -4.86 -20.54
N PRO A 8 -2.68 -5.09 -20.06
CA PRO A 8 -2.36 -6.33 -19.35
C PRO A 8 -3.39 -6.58 -18.24
N LYS A 9 -3.78 -7.84 -18.00
CA LYS A 9 -4.74 -8.17 -16.93
C LYS A 9 -4.33 -7.64 -15.55
N ASP A 10 -3.03 -7.50 -15.32
CA ASP A 10 -2.47 -7.01 -14.06
C ASP A 10 -2.51 -5.47 -13.93
N TYR A 11 -2.81 -4.76 -15.03
CA TYR A 11 -2.98 -3.30 -15.03
C TYR A 11 -4.06 -2.87 -14.04
N ASP A 12 -5.18 -3.59 -13.98
CA ASP A 12 -6.31 -3.21 -13.12
C ASP A 12 -6.00 -3.44 -11.63
N CYS A 13 -5.17 -4.43 -11.29
CA CYS A 13 -4.75 -4.68 -9.91
C CYS A 13 -3.81 -3.56 -9.40
N GLY A 14 -2.83 -3.16 -10.21
CA GLY A 14 -1.95 -2.03 -9.88
C GLY A 14 -2.73 -0.71 -9.83
N TYR A 15 -3.56 -0.44 -10.84
CA TYR A 15 -4.37 0.77 -10.91
C TYR A 15 -5.33 0.94 -9.73
N ASN A 16 -5.91 -0.17 -9.22
CA ASN A 16 -6.75 -0.10 -8.03
C ASN A 16 -5.94 0.21 -6.76
N LEU A 17 -4.72 -0.31 -6.62
CA LEU A 17 -3.84 0.03 -5.49
C LEU A 17 -3.45 1.50 -5.53
N ASP A 18 -3.07 2.02 -6.70
CA ASP A 18 -2.71 3.42 -6.90
C ASP A 18 -3.88 4.35 -6.47
N LEU A 19 -5.10 4.06 -6.94
CA LEU A 19 -6.30 4.80 -6.55
C LEU A 19 -6.59 4.73 -5.05
N MET A 20 -6.35 3.58 -4.42
CA MET A 20 -6.51 3.42 -2.97
C MET A 20 -5.48 4.27 -2.20
N ILE A 21 -4.23 4.30 -2.66
CA ILE A 21 -3.16 5.11 -2.05
C ILE A 21 -3.51 6.60 -2.18
N GLU A 22 -3.88 7.05 -3.38
CA GLU A 22 -4.30 8.44 -3.63
C GLU A 22 -5.50 8.87 -2.77
N ALA A 23 -6.37 7.95 -2.36
CA ALA A 23 -7.54 8.26 -1.54
C ALA A 23 -7.19 8.58 -0.07
N ILE A 24 -6.06 8.09 0.44
CA ILE A 24 -5.70 8.17 1.87
C ILE A 24 -5.67 9.61 2.41
N PRO A 25 -5.07 10.62 1.74
CA PRO A 25 -5.05 12.00 2.23
C PRO A 25 -6.43 12.64 2.36
N ARG A 26 -7.46 12.09 1.69
CA ARG A 26 -8.83 12.60 1.68
C ARG A 26 -9.67 12.10 2.86
N ILE A 27 -9.14 11.17 3.65
CA ILE A 27 -9.80 10.63 4.84
C ILE A 27 -9.61 11.63 6.00
N GLU A 28 -10.73 12.05 6.61
CA GLU A 28 -10.71 13.06 7.68
C GLU A 28 -10.34 12.48 9.05
N ASP A 29 -10.77 11.24 9.36
CA ASP A 29 -10.45 10.56 10.62
C ASP A 29 -9.02 9.98 10.55
N PRO A 30 -8.07 10.44 11.39
CA PRO A 30 -6.70 9.91 11.38
C PRO A 30 -6.63 8.41 11.68
N GLU A 31 -7.53 7.87 12.50
CA GLU A 31 -7.54 6.43 12.75
C GLU A 31 -8.02 5.65 11.53
N GLU A 32 -9.05 6.15 10.83
CA GLU A 32 -9.53 5.57 9.58
C GLU A 32 -8.47 5.65 8.48
N GLN A 33 -7.75 6.76 8.41
CA GLN A 33 -6.65 6.97 7.48
C GLN A 33 -5.54 5.93 7.67
N LEU A 34 -5.14 5.71 8.92
CA LEU A 34 -4.16 4.67 9.27
C LEU A 34 -4.68 3.25 8.97
N ARG A 35 -5.94 2.94 9.31
CA ARG A 35 -6.56 1.65 8.99
C ARG A 35 -6.59 1.40 7.48
N TYR A 36 -6.90 2.43 6.70
CA TYR A 36 -6.96 2.32 5.24
C TYR A 36 -5.58 2.10 4.65
N ALA A 37 -4.56 2.82 5.12
CA ALA A 37 -3.17 2.60 4.71
C ALA A 37 -2.69 1.17 5.02
N LYS A 38 -2.98 0.66 6.22
CA LYS A 38 -2.68 -0.73 6.60
C LYS A 38 -3.35 -1.74 5.68
N ARG A 39 -4.60 -1.49 5.29
CA ARG A 39 -5.33 -2.34 4.34
C ARG A 39 -4.67 -2.36 2.96
N VAL A 40 -4.19 -1.22 2.48
CA VAL A 40 -3.42 -1.17 1.22
C VAL A 40 -2.15 -1.99 1.33
N VAL A 41 -1.40 -1.85 2.42
CA VAL A 41 -0.19 -2.67 2.66
C VAL A 41 -0.53 -4.16 2.74
N GLY A 42 -1.64 -4.53 3.39
CA GLY A 42 -2.15 -5.90 3.41
C GLY A 42 -2.43 -6.46 2.00
N LEU A 43 -3.03 -5.65 1.12
CA LEU A 43 -3.23 -6.03 -0.29
C LEU A 43 -1.91 -6.17 -1.05
N ILE A 44 -0.92 -5.32 -0.78
CA ILE A 44 0.44 -5.45 -1.35
C ILE A 44 1.08 -6.77 -0.91
N LYS A 45 0.97 -7.12 0.38
CA LYS A 45 1.44 -8.41 0.94
C LYS A 45 0.77 -9.60 0.27
N GLN A 46 -0.54 -9.54 0.05
CA GLN A 46 -1.30 -10.61 -0.62
C GLN A 46 -0.91 -10.77 -2.10
N SER A 47 -0.59 -9.65 -2.77
CA SER A 47 -0.14 -9.66 -4.16
C SER A 47 1.30 -10.15 -4.31
N HIS A 48 2.14 -9.94 -3.29
CA HIS A 48 3.56 -10.32 -3.26
C HIS A 48 3.87 -11.24 -2.08
N PRO A 49 3.36 -12.49 -2.07
CA PRO A 49 3.54 -13.40 -0.93
C PRO A 49 5.01 -13.73 -0.65
N ASN A 50 5.89 -13.64 -1.65
CA ASN A 50 7.33 -13.83 -1.51
C ASN A 50 8.01 -12.71 -0.70
N TRP A 51 7.35 -11.57 -0.49
CA TRP A 51 7.83 -10.47 0.34
C TRP A 51 7.42 -10.59 1.80
N VAL A 52 6.55 -11.55 2.12
CA VAL A 52 5.96 -11.75 3.44
C VAL A 52 6.76 -12.80 4.19
N GLU A 53 7.21 -12.43 5.39
CA GLU A 53 7.87 -13.34 6.31
C GLU A 53 6.87 -14.33 6.94
N LYS A 54 7.37 -15.39 7.59
CA LYS A 54 6.53 -16.43 8.21
C LYS A 54 5.59 -15.91 9.30
N ASN A 55 5.91 -14.77 9.89
CA ASN A 55 5.12 -14.09 10.91
C ASN A 55 4.09 -13.09 10.33
N GLY A 56 3.99 -12.95 9.00
CA GLY A 56 3.10 -11.98 8.33
C GLY A 56 3.70 -10.59 8.13
N ASN A 57 4.93 -10.38 8.61
CA ASN A 57 5.63 -9.10 8.48
C ASN A 57 6.17 -8.94 7.06
N SER A 58 6.15 -7.71 6.53
CA SER A 58 6.80 -7.41 5.26
C SER A 58 7.35 -5.98 5.22
N LYS A 59 8.67 -5.85 5.41
CA LYS A 59 9.36 -4.56 5.20
C LYS A 59 9.19 -4.08 3.76
N MET A 60 9.33 -4.97 2.78
CA MET A 60 9.21 -4.61 1.36
C MET A 60 7.81 -4.11 1.00
N ALA A 61 6.74 -4.66 1.58
CA ALA A 61 5.39 -4.14 1.32
C ALA A 61 5.20 -2.73 1.86
N TRP A 62 5.74 -2.43 3.04
CA TRP A 62 5.71 -1.09 3.62
C TRP A 62 6.58 -0.11 2.81
N ASP A 63 7.81 -0.48 2.49
CA ASP A 63 8.69 0.35 1.65
C ASP A 63 8.02 0.68 0.31
N TYR A 64 7.42 -0.33 -0.34
CA TYR A 64 6.72 -0.17 -1.61
C TYR A 64 5.51 0.77 -1.50
N PHE A 65 4.73 0.70 -0.41
CA PHE A 65 3.65 1.65 -0.16
C PHE A 65 4.15 3.10 -0.06
N PHE A 66 5.28 3.32 0.62
CA PHE A 66 5.89 4.65 0.73
C PHE A 66 6.49 5.13 -0.60
N GLU A 67 6.96 4.22 -1.46
CA GLU A 67 7.43 4.54 -2.81
C GLU A 67 6.30 4.91 -3.77
N LEU A 68 5.13 4.27 -3.64
CA LEU A 68 3.96 4.54 -4.47
C LEU A 68 3.17 5.79 -4.07
N ALA A 69 3.29 6.23 -2.81
CA ALA A 69 2.58 7.40 -2.34
C ALA A 69 3.16 8.70 -2.95
N ASP A 70 2.35 9.40 -3.75
CA ASP A 70 2.67 10.73 -4.30
C ASP A 70 2.62 11.87 -3.27
N TYR A 71 2.40 11.53 -1.99
CA TYR A 71 2.36 12.43 -0.84
C TYR A 71 3.22 11.83 0.27
N ASP A 72 3.61 12.61 1.28
CA ASP A 72 4.37 12.06 2.41
C ASP A 72 3.41 11.40 3.43
N PRO A 73 3.38 10.06 3.56
CA PRO A 73 2.46 9.41 4.50
C PRO A 73 2.74 9.77 5.96
N ARG A 74 3.96 10.24 6.27
CA ARG A 74 4.34 10.68 7.62
C ARG A 74 3.56 11.91 8.06
N GLU A 75 3.19 12.81 7.13
CA GLU A 75 2.36 13.98 7.43
C GLU A 75 0.93 13.59 7.84
N HIS A 76 0.51 12.38 7.47
CA HIS A 76 -0.79 11.78 7.77
C HIS A 76 -0.76 10.83 8.98
N GLY A 77 0.34 10.83 9.77
CA GLY A 77 0.50 9.94 10.92
C GLY A 77 0.69 8.47 10.54
N ILE A 78 0.93 8.16 9.27
CA ILE A 78 1.24 6.82 8.79
C ILE A 78 2.76 6.66 8.84
N LEU A 79 3.20 5.79 9.76
CA LEU A 79 4.62 5.53 9.98
C LEU A 79 5.00 4.14 9.47
N ASN A 80 6.14 4.04 8.81
CA ASN A 80 6.72 2.75 8.46
C ASN A 80 7.13 2.02 9.76
N PRO A 81 6.57 0.84 10.07
CA PRO A 81 6.86 0.14 11.32
C PRO A 81 8.34 -0.18 11.51
N TYR A 82 9.07 -0.38 10.42
CA TYR A 82 10.49 -0.74 10.43
C TYR A 82 11.42 0.47 10.64
N GLU A 83 10.93 1.68 10.38
CA GLU A 83 11.66 2.92 10.67
C GLU A 83 11.32 3.46 12.07
N SER A 84 10.10 3.19 12.54
CA SER A 84 9.57 3.72 13.81
C SER A 84 9.59 2.70 14.95
N ASN A 85 10.14 1.51 14.73
CA ASN A 85 10.20 0.41 15.70
C ASN A 85 8.82 0.02 16.27
N LEU A 86 7.79 0.07 15.40
CA LEU A 86 6.42 -0.33 15.69
C LEU A 86 6.17 -1.76 15.17
N PRO A 87 5.17 -2.49 15.70
CA PRO A 87 4.75 -3.75 15.12
C PRO A 87 4.13 -3.55 13.73
N ASP A 88 4.43 -4.46 12.81
CA ASP A 88 3.75 -4.56 11.53
C ASP A 88 2.42 -5.32 11.72
N ASP A 89 1.33 -4.58 11.85
CA ASP A 89 -0.03 -5.08 12.06
C ASP A 89 -0.93 -4.89 10.83
N ALA A 90 -0.33 -4.71 9.64
CA ALA A 90 -1.06 -4.66 8.38
C ALA A 90 -1.43 -6.09 7.91
N GLU A 91 -2.73 -6.36 7.75
CA GLU A 91 -3.31 -7.63 7.29
C GLU A 91 -4.02 -7.51 5.93
#